data_AF-I1S728-F1
#
_entry.id   AF-I1S728-F1
#
_cell.length_a   1.000
_cell.length_b   1.000
_cell.length_c   1.000
_cell.angle_alpha   90.00
_cell.angle_beta   90.00
_cell.angle_gamma   90.00
#
_symmetry.space_group_name_H-M   'P 1'
#
loop_
_entity.id
_entity.type
_entity.pdbx_description
1 polymer ?
#
loop_
_entity_poly.entity_id
_entity_poly.type
_entity_poly.pdbx_seq_one_letter_code
_entity_poly.pdbx_strand_id
1 'polypeptide(L)'
;MSEYSPLAIGLKVFSIFSMATSTADVIAGHKALIPASERALLPKSTLSVVDNQLRFLGAAWGGYGALLWWASNDLQARQTPLAVLGAVMFIAGIGRTTSGLTLGWGAPWLKIAAGIELVFPPLIYLFGF
;
A
#
# COMPACT_ATOMS: atom_id res chain seq x y z
N MET A 1 21.66 2.84 14.98
CA MET A 1 21.80 1.68 14.06
C MET A 1 22.22 2.20 12.68
N SER A 2 23.04 1.46 11.93
CA SER A 2 23.50 1.88 10.59
C SER A 2 22.34 2.07 9.61
N GLU A 3 22.39 3.11 8.77
CA GLU A 3 21.45 3.35 7.65
C GLU A 3 21.40 2.18 6.64
N TYR A 4 22.35 1.24 6.75
CA TYR A 4 22.49 0.05 5.92
C TYR A 4 21.94 -1.23 6.59
N SER A 5 21.08 -1.10 7.61
CA SER A 5 20.44 -2.29 8.19
C SER A 5 19.53 -2.98 7.16
N PRO A 6 19.41 -4.33 7.17
CA PRO A 6 18.51 -5.04 6.26
C PRO A 6 17.06 -4.54 6.31
N LEU A 7 16.59 -4.14 7.50
CA LEU A 7 15.28 -3.54 7.68
C LEU A 7 15.17 -2.21 6.94
N ALA A 8 16.13 -1.30 7.11
CA ALA A 8 16.13 0.00 6.42
C ALA A 8 16.13 -0.17 4.89
N ILE A 9 16.92 -1.11 4.37
CA ILE A 9 16.96 -1.44 2.94
C ILE A 9 15.60 -1.97 2.48
N GLY A 10 15.00 -2.92 3.21
CA GLY A 10 13.68 -3.46 2.89
C GLY A 10 12.58 -2.39 2.85
N LEU A 11 12.58 -1.48 3.83
CA LEU A 11 11.64 -0.36 3.88
C LEU A 11 11.82 0.61 2.71
N LYS A 12 13.08 0.88 2.30
CA LYS A 12 13.38 1.71 1.11
C LYS A 12 12.89 1.07 -0.18
N VAL A 13 13.12 -0.23 -0.37
CA VAL A 13 12.61 -0.97 -1.52
C VAL A 13 11.08 -0.91 -1.57
N PHE A 14 10.43 -1.14 -0.43
CA PHE A 14 8.97 -1.06 -0.34
C PHE A 14 8.44 0.37 -0.57
N SER A 15 9.19 1.38 -0.13
CA SER A 15 8.89 2.79 -0.40
C SER A 15 8.94 3.11 -1.90
N ILE A 16 9.96 2.63 -2.61
CA ILE A 16 10.07 2.79 -4.07
C ILE A 16 8.89 2.09 -4.77
N PHE A 17 8.58 0.86 -4.39
CA PHE A 17 7.42 0.14 -4.89
C PHE A 17 6.12 0.93 -4.70
N SER A 18 5.93 1.47 -3.50
CA SER A 18 4.77 2.28 -3.13
C SER A 18 4.65 3.54 -3.99
N MET A 19 5.74 4.29 -4.15
CA MET A 19 5.78 5.49 -4.99
C MET A 19 5.60 5.18 -6.50
N ALA A 20 6.13 4.06 -6.99
CA ALA A 20 5.98 3.67 -8.38
C ALA A 20 4.53 3.26 -8.72
N THR A 21 3.93 2.41 -7.89
CA THR A 21 2.55 1.95 -8.09
C THR A 21 1.53 3.06 -7.90
N SER A 22 1.71 3.93 -6.90
CA SER A 22 0.87 5.13 -6.74
C SER A 22 0.94 6.07 -7.93
N THR A 23 2.11 6.27 -8.53
CA THR A 23 2.24 7.09 -9.75
C THR A 23 1.41 6.50 -10.89
N ALA A 24 1.42 5.17 -11.06
CA ALA A 24 0.58 4.49 -12.03
C ALA A 24 -0.92 4.69 -11.73
N ASP A 25 -1.35 4.54 -10.48
CA ASP A 25 -2.75 4.74 -10.06
C ASP A 25 -3.23 6.18 -10.28
N VAL A 26 -2.40 7.17 -9.94
CA VAL A 26 -2.72 8.59 -10.12
C VAL A 26 -2.85 8.96 -11.59
N ILE A 27 -2.00 8.42 -12.46
CA ILE A 27 -2.00 8.75 -13.90
C ILE A 27 -3.12 7.98 -14.63
N ALA A 28 -3.13 6.66 -14.47
CA ALA A 28 -4.00 5.77 -15.24
C ALA A 28 -5.40 5.62 -14.64
N GLY A 29 -5.58 5.89 -13.35
CA GLY A 29 -6.85 5.70 -12.64
C GLY A 29 -7.34 4.26 -12.79
N HIS A 30 -8.65 4.07 -12.99
CA HIS A 30 -9.26 2.73 -13.05
C HIS A 30 -8.64 1.84 -14.15
N LYS A 31 -7.93 2.42 -15.14
CA LYS A 31 -7.33 1.68 -16.26
C LYS A 31 -6.12 0.86 -15.83
N ALA A 32 -5.49 1.18 -14.70
CA ALA A 32 -4.38 0.40 -14.14
C ALA A 32 -4.83 -0.97 -13.63
N LEU A 33 -6.09 -1.08 -13.17
CA LEU A 33 -6.58 -2.27 -12.46
C LEU A 33 -7.71 -3.00 -13.19
N ILE A 34 -8.53 -2.29 -13.98
CA ILE A 34 -9.71 -2.88 -14.62
C ILE A 34 -9.46 -3.01 -16.14
N PRO A 35 -9.44 -4.24 -16.69
CA PRO A 35 -9.31 -4.49 -18.12
C PRO A 35 -10.38 -3.78 -18.95
N ALA A 36 -10.07 -3.46 -20.20
CA ALA A 36 -11.00 -2.75 -21.08
C ALA A 36 -12.33 -3.48 -21.28
N SER A 37 -12.29 -4.82 -21.37
CA SER A 37 -13.46 -5.68 -21.49
C SER A 37 -14.41 -5.55 -20.30
N GLU A 38 -13.89 -5.50 -19.08
CA GLU A 38 -14.68 -5.37 -17.85
C GLU A 38 -15.20 -3.95 -17.66
N ARG A 39 -14.38 -2.93 -17.99
CA ARG A 39 -14.81 -1.52 -17.91
C ARG A 39 -16.01 -1.24 -18.80
N ALA A 40 -16.10 -1.88 -19.97
CA ALA A 40 -17.23 -1.70 -20.88
C ALA A 40 -18.57 -2.19 -20.30
N LEU A 41 -18.53 -3.05 -19.28
CA LEU A 41 -19.73 -3.61 -18.63
C LEU A 41 -20.22 -2.75 -17.45
N LEU A 42 -19.43 -1.78 -17.00
CA LEU A 42 -19.73 -0.99 -15.81
C LEU A 42 -20.44 0.33 -16.18
N PRO A 43 -21.47 0.76 -15.41
CA PRO A 43 -22.05 2.08 -15.57
C PRO A 43 -21.00 3.18 -15.41
N LYS A 44 -21.12 4.25 -16.21
CA LYS A 44 -20.19 5.39 -16.17
C LYS A 44 -20.12 6.04 -14.78
N SER A 45 -21.23 6.09 -14.04
CA SER A 45 -21.28 6.59 -12.66
C SER A 45 -20.41 5.76 -11.72
N THR A 46 -20.51 4.43 -11.79
CA THR A 46 -19.68 3.51 -11.00
C THR A 46 -18.19 3.67 -11.34
N LEU A 47 -17.86 3.71 -12.65
CA LEU A 47 -16.49 3.95 -13.08
C LEU A 47 -15.94 5.28 -12.59
N SER A 48 -16.76 6.34 -12.59
CA SER A 48 -16.36 7.66 -12.11
C SER A 48 -16.02 7.65 -10.62
N VAL A 49 -16.82 6.97 -9.79
CA VAL A 49 -16.52 6.83 -8.35
C VAL A 49 -15.21 6.05 -8.16
N VAL A 50 -15.06 4.91 -8.83
CA VAL A 50 -13.86 4.06 -8.72
C VAL A 50 -12.61 4.80 -9.20
N ASP A 51 -12.68 5.54 -10.31
CA ASP A 51 -11.55 6.31 -10.83
C ASP A 51 -11.09 7.40 -9.84
N ASN A 52 -12.04 8.15 -9.27
CA ASN A 52 -11.75 9.17 -8.27
C ASN A 52 -11.10 8.56 -7.02
N GLN A 53 -11.70 7.49 -6.48
CA GLN A 53 -11.17 6.82 -5.29
C GLN A 53 -9.78 6.24 -5.55
N LEU A 54 -9.54 5.63 -6.71
CA LEU A 54 -8.24 5.05 -7.04
C LEU A 54 -7.14 6.11 -7.20
N ARG A 55 -7.43 7.25 -7.83
CA ARG A 55 -6.45 8.35 -7.94
C ARG A 55 -6.15 8.97 -6.58
N PHE A 56 -7.19 9.19 -5.75
CA PHE A 56 -7.01 9.69 -4.39
C PHE A 56 -6.17 8.74 -3.53
N LEU A 57 -6.52 7.45 -3.53
CA LEU A 57 -5.78 6.42 -2.79
C LEU A 57 -4.38 6.24 -3.34
N GLY A 58 -4.19 6.35 -4.66
CA GLY A 58 -2.87 6.38 -5.29
C GLY A 58 -2.02 7.51 -4.71
N ALA A 59 -2.52 8.75 -4.67
CA ALA A 59 -1.77 9.86 -4.09
C ALA A 59 -1.45 9.64 -2.60
N ALA A 60 -2.41 9.16 -1.81
CA ALA A 60 -2.20 8.83 -0.40
C ALA A 60 -1.14 7.72 -0.22
N TRP A 61 -1.18 6.70 -1.07
CA TRP A 61 -0.21 5.60 -1.11
C TRP A 61 1.20 6.09 -1.46
N GLY A 62 1.32 7.00 -2.43
CA GLY A 62 2.61 7.62 -2.75
C GLY A 62 3.17 8.44 -1.59
N GLY A 63 2.32 9.19 -0.89
CA GLY A 63 2.67 9.91 0.34
C GLY A 63 3.14 8.97 1.46
N TYR A 64 2.48 7.82 1.63
CA TYR A 64 2.94 6.76 2.52
C TYR A 64 4.35 6.31 2.16
N GLY A 65 4.62 6.00 0.89
CA GLY A 65 5.95 5.60 0.42
C GLY A 65 7.03 6.66 0.68
N ALA A 66 6.73 7.94 0.46
CA ALA A 66 7.65 9.03 0.72
C ALA A 66 7.97 9.16 2.23
N LEU A 67 6.95 9.09 3.09
CA LEU A 67 7.14 9.12 4.55
C LEU A 67 7.87 7.89 5.06
N LEU A 68 7.63 6.71 4.45
CA LEU A 68 8.34 5.48 4.81
C LEU A 68 9.82 5.58 4.44
N TRP A 69 10.14 6.12 3.26
CA TRP A 69 11.51 6.39 2.86
C TRP A 69 12.19 7.34 3.85
N TRP A 70 11.51 8.43 4.21
CA TRP A 70 12.00 9.36 5.22
C TRP A 70 12.23 8.66 6.56
N ALA A 71 11.26 7.91 7.08
CA ALA A 71 11.41 7.18 8.34
C ALA A 71 12.58 6.19 8.30
N SER A 72 12.79 5.50 7.17
CA SER A 72 13.85 4.51 7.00
C SER A 72 15.28 5.07 7.06
N ASN A 73 15.48 6.38 6.87
CA ASN A 73 16.80 7.02 6.97
C ASN A 73 17.28 7.11 8.42
N ASP A 74 16.39 7.10 9.41
CA ASP A 74 16.77 7.14 10.82
C ASP A 74 15.72 6.41 11.66
N LEU A 75 15.83 5.09 11.67
CA LEU A 75 14.88 4.21 12.37
C LEU A 75 14.84 4.47 13.88
N GLN A 76 15.95 4.92 14.48
CA GLN A 76 16.04 5.13 15.91
C GLN A 76 15.36 6.43 16.33
N ALA A 77 15.51 7.50 15.56
CA ALA A 77 14.81 8.75 15.84
C ALA A 77 13.34 8.74 15.38
N ARG A 78 12.97 7.87 14.42
CA ARG A 78 11.67 7.91 13.73
C ARG A 78 10.80 6.67 14.01
N GLN A 79 10.97 6.04 15.17
CA GLN A 79 10.19 4.88 15.60
C GLN A 79 8.68 5.17 15.62
N THR A 80 8.26 6.32 16.15
CA THR A 80 6.84 6.68 16.24
C THR A 80 6.20 6.85 14.85
N PRO A 81 6.75 7.66 13.92
CA PRO A 81 6.25 7.69 12.54
C PRO A 81 6.20 6.31 11.89
N LEU A 82 7.23 5.47 12.08
CA LEU A 82 7.24 4.13 11.51
C LEU A 82 6.16 3.22 12.11
N ALA A 83 5.89 3.32 13.41
CA ALA A 83 4.80 2.61 14.06
C ALA A 83 3.43 3.05 13.54
N VAL A 84 3.23 4.35 13.29
CA VAL A 84 1.99 4.88 12.69
C VAL A 84 1.81 4.36 11.26
N LEU A 85 2.86 4.41 10.43
CA LEU A 85 2.83 3.82 9.09
C LEU A 85 2.50 2.32 9.15
N GLY A 86 3.11 1.60 10.11
CA GLY A 86 2.81 0.20 10.34
C GLY A 86 1.35 -0.07 10.72
N ALA A 87 0.77 0.75 11.60
CA ALA A 87 -0.63 0.65 12.00
C ALA A 87 -1.58 0.94 10.82
N VAL A 88 -1.29 1.96 10.00
CA VAL A 88 -2.05 2.26 8.78
C VAL A 88 -2.04 1.04 7.84
N MET A 89 -0.87 0.42 7.65
CA MET A 89 -0.73 -0.75 6.80
C MET A 89 -1.50 -1.96 7.34
N PHE A 90 -1.44 -2.19 8.65
CA PHE A 90 -2.18 -3.27 9.30
C PHE A 90 -3.70 -3.09 9.12
N ILE A 91 -4.22 -1.88 9.31
CA ILE A 91 -5.64 -1.56 9.08
C ILE A 91 -6.01 -1.75 7.60
N ALA A 92 -5.13 -1.36 6.67
CA ALA A 92 -5.33 -1.62 5.25
C ALA A 92 -5.44 -3.13 4.94
N GLY A 93 -4.60 -3.96 5.58
CA GLY A 93 -4.66 -5.42 5.49
C GLY A 93 -5.97 -6.01 5.99
N ILE A 94 -6.56 -5.46 7.06
CA ILE A 94 -7.91 -5.83 7.51
C ILE A 94 -8.92 -5.49 6.41
N GLY A 95 -8.90 -4.26 5.87
CA GLY A 95 -9.82 -3.84 4.81
C GLY A 95 -9.71 -4.70 3.54
N ARG A 96 -8.48 -5.02 3.11
CA ARG A 96 -8.22 -5.90 1.97
C ARG A 96 -8.74 -7.32 2.23
N THR A 97 -8.55 -7.83 3.44
CA THR A 97 -9.03 -9.16 3.84
C THR A 97 -10.55 -9.22 3.89
N THR A 98 -11.21 -8.21 4.47
CA THR A 98 -12.66 -8.11 4.46
C THR A 98 -13.19 -8.14 3.03
N SER A 99 -12.65 -7.30 2.13
CA SER A 99 -13.05 -7.28 0.71
C SER A 99 -12.84 -8.63 0.03
N GLY A 100 -11.66 -9.26 0.22
CA GLY A 100 -11.33 -10.56 -0.35
C GLY A 100 -12.23 -11.70 0.14
N LEU A 101 -12.73 -11.62 1.38
CA LEU A 101 -13.68 -12.58 1.94
C LEU A 101 -15.13 -12.32 1.50
N THR A 102 -15.53 -11.07 1.31
CA THR A 102 -16.92 -10.72 0.95
C THR A 102 -17.20 -10.74 -0.54
N LEU A 103 -16.22 -10.35 -1.36
CA LEU A 103 -16.37 -10.20 -2.82
C LEU A 103 -15.49 -11.18 -3.61
N GLY A 104 -14.65 -11.95 -2.91
CA GLY A 104 -13.60 -12.75 -3.53
C GLY A 104 -12.35 -11.92 -3.81
N TRP A 105 -11.24 -12.63 -4.07
CA TRP A 105 -9.94 -11.99 -4.18
C TRP A 105 -9.64 -11.38 -5.54
N GLY A 106 -10.32 -11.78 -6.61
CA GLY A 106 -10.09 -11.29 -7.98
C GLY A 106 -8.73 -11.70 -8.57
N ALA A 107 -7.63 -11.34 -7.92
CA ALA A 107 -6.26 -11.65 -8.30
C ALA A 107 -5.48 -12.29 -7.15
N PRO A 108 -4.64 -13.33 -7.39
CA PRO A 108 -3.90 -14.01 -6.33
C PRO A 108 -2.96 -13.12 -5.52
N TRP A 109 -2.38 -12.08 -6.15
CA TRP A 109 -1.46 -11.17 -5.48
C TRP A 109 -2.12 -10.36 -4.35
N LEU A 110 -3.44 -10.17 -4.38
CA LEU A 110 -4.17 -9.47 -3.33
C LEU A 110 -4.14 -10.23 -2.01
N LYS A 111 -4.12 -11.57 -2.04
CA LYS A 111 -3.92 -12.40 -0.83
C LYS A 111 -2.53 -12.21 -0.24
N ILE A 112 -1.51 -12.19 -1.10
CA ILE A 112 -0.12 -12.00 -0.69
C ILE A 112 0.05 -10.61 -0.08
N ALA A 113 -0.51 -9.58 -0.71
CA ALA A 113 -0.52 -8.22 -0.18
C ALA A 113 -1.17 -8.17 1.21
N ALA A 114 -2.38 -8.73 1.37
CA ALA A 114 -3.05 -8.77 2.68
C ALA A 114 -2.21 -9.46 3.75
N GLY A 115 -1.55 -10.58 3.41
CA GLY A 115 -0.63 -11.27 4.32
C GLY A 115 0.56 -10.40 4.74
N ILE A 116 1.17 -9.69 3.79
CA ILE A 116 2.27 -8.77 4.08
C ILE A 116 1.80 -7.65 5.00
N GLU A 117 0.65 -7.04 4.69
CA GLU A 117 0.04 -5.93 5.41
C GLU A 117 -0.31 -6.31 6.86
N LEU A 118 -0.78 -7.53 7.10
CA LEU A 118 -1.17 -8.01 8.42
C LEU A 118 -0.01 -8.54 9.27
N VAL A 119 1.07 -9.04 8.65
CA VAL A 119 2.14 -9.74 9.36
C VAL A 119 3.37 -8.86 9.56
N PHE A 120 3.85 -8.18 8.53
CA PHE A 120 5.13 -7.47 8.64
C PHE A 120 5.08 -6.24 9.55
N PRO A 121 4.04 -5.39 9.54
CA PRO A 121 4.00 -4.24 10.42
C PRO A 121 4.03 -4.60 11.92
N PRO A 122 3.25 -5.58 12.42
CA PRO A 122 3.39 -6.04 13.79
C PRO A 122 4.78 -6.60 14.11
N LEU A 123 5.39 -7.37 13.20
CA LEU A 123 6.74 -7.90 13.43
C LEU A 123 7.78 -6.78 13.51
N ILE A 124 7.69 -5.78 12.63
CA ILE A 124 8.59 -4.61 12.69
C ILE A 124 8.37 -3.82 13.98
N TYR A 125 7.13 -3.64 14.43
CA TYR A 125 6.84 -2.96 15.68
C TYR A 125 7.41 -3.70 16.91
N LEU A 126 7.31 -5.03 16.92
CA LEU A 126 7.74 -5.85 18.05
C LEU A 126 9.25 -6.12 18.08
N PHE A 127 9.92 -6.16 16.93
CA PHE A 127 11.31 -6.64 16.79
C PHE A 127 12.24 -5.70 16.00
N GLY A 128 11.71 -4.64 15.40
CA GLY A 128 12.46 -3.75 14.50
C GLY A 128 13.10 -2.54 15.16
N PHE A 129 12.95 -2.39 16.48
CA PHE A 129 13.36 -1.23 17.27
C PHE A 129 14.12 -1.62 18.54
#